data_AF-A0A2U3LNS2-F1
#
_entry.id   AF-A0A2U3LNS2-F1
#
_cell.length_a   1.000
_cell.length_b   1.000
_cell.length_c   1.000
_cell.angle_alpha   90.00
_cell.angle_beta   90.00
_cell.angle_gamma   90.00
#
_symmetry.space_group_name_H-M   'P 1'
#
loop_
_entity.id
_entity.type
_entity.pdbx_description
1 polymer ?
#
loop_
_entity_poly.entity_id
_entity_poly.type
_entity_poly.pdbx_seq_one_letter_code
_entity_poly.pdbx_strand_id
1 'polypeptide(L)'
;MTAANVVEGLAAARFQVERACGLLVAASPESLDGCPALLERACSAIAEFRPGLREVQGDPDALAEAYRLQFAIRHAARLLESAWQYHAKWNRILGAMTGGYTRRGDPAPVIRPARVCLTG
;
A
#
# COMPACT_ATOMS: atom_id res chain seq x y z
N MET A 1 16.91 -2.79 -24.37
CA MET A 1 15.59 -2.11 -24.32
C MET A 1 15.80 -0.68 -24.80
N THR A 2 14.76 0.06 -25.19
CA THR A 2 14.93 1.49 -25.51
C THR A 2 14.67 2.34 -24.27
N ALA A 3 15.12 3.60 -24.28
CA ALA A 3 14.81 4.55 -23.23
C ALA A 3 13.30 4.76 -23.05
N ALA A 4 12.56 4.82 -24.16
CA ALA A 4 11.11 4.89 -24.17
C ALA A 4 10.46 3.71 -23.40
N ASN A 5 10.93 2.47 -23.61
CA ASN A 5 10.37 1.30 -22.93
C ASN A 5 10.60 1.35 -21.41
N VAL A 6 11.73 1.89 -20.95
CA VAL A 6 12.01 2.04 -19.51
C VAL A 6 11.11 3.11 -18.89
N VAL A 7 10.93 4.24 -19.57
CA VAL A 7 10.03 5.33 -19.13
C VAL A 7 8.58 4.84 -19.07
N GLU A 8 8.13 4.09 -20.08
CA GLU A 8 6.80 3.47 -20.08
C GLU A 8 6.63 2.47 -18.93
N GLY A 9 7.65 1.65 -18.67
CA GLY A 9 7.66 0.73 -17.53
C GLY A 9 7.54 1.46 -16.18
N LEU A 10 8.31 2.53 -15.99
CA LEU A 10 8.24 3.37 -14.79
C LEU A 10 6.85 4.01 -14.62
N ALA A 11 6.28 4.53 -15.72
CA ALA A 11 4.94 5.12 -15.72
C ALA A 11 3.85 4.08 -15.44
N ALA A 12 3.98 2.86 -15.98
CA ALA A 12 3.06 1.76 -15.71
C ALA A 12 3.10 1.33 -14.23
N ALA A 13 4.30 1.20 -13.66
CA ALA A 13 4.47 0.94 -12.24
C ALA A 13 3.86 2.06 -11.38
N ARG A 14 4.11 3.33 -11.74
CA ARG A 14 3.54 4.49 -11.04
C ARG A 14 2.03 4.44 -11.05
N PHE A 15 1.42 4.19 -12.22
CA PHE A 15 -0.02 4.11 -12.37
C PHE A 15 -0.66 3.06 -11.44
N GLN A 16 -0.06 1.88 -11.29
CA GLN A 16 -0.57 0.88 -10.35
C GLN A 16 -0.48 1.34 -8.89
N VAL A 17 0.61 2.01 -8.52
CA VAL A 17 0.79 2.57 -7.16
C VAL A 17 -0.20 3.70 -6.89
N GLU A 18 -0.46 4.58 -7.86
CA GLU A 18 -1.45 5.66 -7.75
C GLU A 18 -2.87 5.11 -7.60
N ARG A 19 -3.20 4.03 -8.33
CA ARG A 19 -4.48 3.32 -8.13
C ARG A 19 -4.60 2.74 -6.72
N ALA A 20 -3.53 2.14 -6.20
CA ALA A 20 -3.52 1.65 -4.82
C ALA A 20 -3.71 2.81 -3.83
N CYS A 21 -3.04 3.95 -4.05
CA CYS A 21 -3.26 5.16 -3.24
C CYS A 21 -4.74 5.59 -3.26
N GLY A 22 -5.38 5.59 -4.42
CA GLY A 22 -6.81 5.92 -4.55
C GLY A 22 -7.72 5.03 -3.70
N LEU A 23 -7.44 3.72 -3.62
CA LEU A 23 -8.17 2.82 -2.72
C LEU A 23 -7.86 3.10 -1.25
N LEU A 24 -6.59 3.35 -0.92
CA LEU A 24 -6.15 3.57 0.46
C LEU A 24 -6.72 4.82 1.12
N VAL A 25 -7.17 5.81 0.34
CA VAL A 25 -7.85 7.01 0.87
C VAL A 25 -9.11 6.64 1.66
N ALA A 26 -9.87 5.64 1.22
CA ALA A 26 -11.09 5.22 1.92
C ALA A 26 -10.79 4.38 3.16
N ALA A 27 -9.62 3.73 3.23
CA ALA A 27 -9.21 2.81 4.29
C ALA A 27 -10.29 1.78 4.70
N SER A 28 -11.15 1.36 3.75
CA SER A 28 -12.16 0.33 3.99
C SER A 28 -11.54 -1.06 3.88
N PRO A 29 -12.13 -2.10 4.50
CA PRO A 29 -11.67 -3.48 4.36
C PRO A 29 -11.55 -3.93 2.90
N GLU A 30 -12.56 -3.62 2.08
CA GLU A 30 -12.60 -3.97 0.65
C GLU A 30 -11.49 -3.26 -0.12
N SER A 31 -11.24 -1.99 0.23
CA SER A 31 -10.17 -1.19 -0.37
C SER A 31 -8.80 -1.76 -0.01
N LEU A 32 -8.61 -2.21 1.24
CA LEU A 32 -7.38 -2.86 1.70
C LEU A 32 -7.17 -4.23 1.05
N ASP A 33 -8.22 -5.03 0.87
CA ASP A 33 -8.15 -6.34 0.22
C ASP A 33 -7.76 -6.23 -1.27
N GLY A 34 -8.11 -5.13 -1.94
CA GLY A 34 -7.74 -4.87 -3.34
C GLY A 34 -6.32 -4.32 -3.55
N CYS A 35 -5.69 -3.76 -2.51
CA CYS A 35 -4.37 -3.13 -2.63
C CYS A 35 -3.21 -4.10 -2.94
N PRO A 36 -3.12 -5.30 -2.34
CA PRO A 36 -2.03 -6.25 -2.62
C PRO A 36 -1.86 -6.54 -4.11
N ALA A 37 -2.95 -6.83 -4.83
CA ALA A 37 -2.90 -7.15 -6.25
C ALA A 37 -2.37 -5.98 -7.11
N LEU A 38 -2.66 -4.73 -6.74
CA LEU A 38 -2.14 -3.56 -7.43
C LEU A 38 -0.66 -3.34 -7.15
N LEU A 39 -0.24 -3.50 -5.89
CA LEU A 39 1.17 -3.37 -5.50
C LEU A 39 2.03 -4.49 -6.10
N GLU A 40 1.52 -5.71 -6.18
CA GLU A 40 2.17 -6.82 -6.87
C GLU A 40 2.38 -6.51 -8.35
N ARG A 41 1.37 -5.97 -9.04
CA ARG A 41 1.51 -5.54 -10.44
C ARG A 41 2.56 -4.45 -10.61
N ALA A 42 2.64 -3.50 -9.68
CA ALA A 42 3.69 -2.48 -9.68
C ALA A 42 5.09 -3.12 -9.52
N CYS A 43 5.23 -4.08 -8.61
CA CYS A 43 6.47 -4.84 -8.41
C CYS A 43 6.86 -5.65 -9.65
N SER A 44 5.91 -6.31 -10.31
CA SER A 44 6.15 -7.05 -11.55
C SER A 44 6.60 -6.13 -12.67
N ALA A 45 5.94 -4.98 -12.86
CA ALA A 45 6.37 -3.97 -13.83
C ALA A 45 7.80 -3.50 -13.55
N ILE A 46 8.13 -3.20 -12.29
CA ILE A 46 9.50 -2.83 -11.88
C ILE A 46 10.51 -3.93 -12.21
N ALA A 47 10.19 -5.19 -11.91
CA ALA A 47 11.07 -6.31 -12.19
C ALA A 47 11.33 -6.47 -13.70
N GLU A 48 10.33 -6.20 -14.53
CA GLU A 48 10.41 -6.32 -15.99
C GLU A 48 11.37 -5.30 -16.61
N PHE A 49 11.31 -4.01 -16.24
CA PHE A 49 12.18 -2.98 -16.82
C PHE A 49 13.52 -2.80 -16.08
N ARG A 50 13.68 -3.38 -14.89
CA ARG A 50 14.91 -3.24 -14.08
C ARG A 50 16.21 -3.56 -14.83
N PRO A 51 16.28 -4.59 -15.70
CA PRO A 51 17.51 -4.89 -16.45
C PRO A 51 17.95 -3.74 -17.37
N GLY A 52 17.02 -2.98 -17.94
CA GLY A 52 17.30 -1.87 -18.85
C GLY A 52 17.62 -0.54 -18.17
N LEU A 53 17.55 -0.44 -16.84
CA LEU A 53 17.84 0.82 -16.12
C LEU A 53 19.26 1.34 -16.33
N ARG A 54 20.23 0.44 -16.59
CA ARG A 54 21.62 0.83 -16.89
C ARG A 54 21.75 1.53 -18.24
N GLU A 55 20.87 1.20 -19.19
CA GLU A 55 20.91 1.73 -20.56
C GLU A 55 20.38 3.17 -20.63
N VAL A 56 19.62 3.61 -19.63
CA VAL A 56 19.04 4.97 -19.52
C VAL A 56 19.71 5.83 -18.46
N GLN A 57 20.90 5.43 -18.01
CA GLN A 57 21.61 6.20 -16.99
C GLN A 57 21.97 7.59 -17.52
N GLY A 58 21.49 8.63 -16.82
CA GLY A 58 21.70 10.02 -17.21
C GLY A 58 20.60 10.60 -18.12
N ASP A 59 19.60 9.79 -18.50
CA ASP A 59 18.42 10.27 -19.20
C ASP A 59 17.53 11.10 -18.24
N PRO A 60 17.27 12.39 -18.54
CA PRO A 60 16.47 13.26 -17.67
C PRO A 60 15.01 12.80 -17.57
N ASP A 61 14.43 12.21 -18.61
CA ASP A 61 13.04 11.78 -18.62
C ASP A 61 12.84 10.53 -17.76
N ALA A 62 13.76 9.57 -17.87
CA ALA A 62 13.79 8.39 -17.01
C ALA A 62 13.99 8.78 -15.53
N LEU A 63 14.87 9.76 -15.26
CA LEU A 63 15.09 10.26 -13.91
C LEU A 63 13.85 10.96 -13.34
N ALA A 64 13.20 11.83 -14.12
CA ALA A 64 11.99 12.52 -13.71
C ALA A 64 10.86 11.53 -13.37
N GLU A 65 10.69 10.50 -14.21
CA GLU A 65 9.66 9.49 -13.99
C GLU A 65 9.98 8.57 -12.79
N ALA A 66 11.25 8.23 -12.57
CA ALA A 66 11.69 7.52 -11.37
C ALA A 66 11.39 8.30 -10.08
N TYR A 67 11.57 9.63 -10.08
CA TYR A 67 11.18 10.46 -8.93
C TYR A 67 9.68 10.48 -8.68
N ARG A 68 8.86 10.53 -9.74
CA ARG A 68 7.40 10.45 -9.62
C ARG A 68 6.95 9.12 -9.04
N LEU A 69 7.52 8.01 -9.53
CA LEU A 69 7.29 6.68 -8.96
C LEU A 69 7.70 6.61 -7.47
N GLN A 70 8.88 7.11 -7.12
CA GLN A 70 9.34 7.15 -5.73
C GLN A 70 8.38 7.95 -4.83
N PHE A 71 7.90 9.09 -5.30
CA PHE A 71 6.91 9.90 -4.59
C PHE A 71 5.61 9.11 -4.36
N ALA A 72 5.07 8.48 -5.39
CA ALA A 72 3.87 7.66 -5.30
C ALA A 72 4.02 6.51 -4.29
N ILE A 73 5.16 5.81 -4.29
CA ILE A 73 5.45 4.73 -3.34
C ILE A 73 5.49 5.26 -1.90
N ARG A 74 6.17 6.39 -1.66
CA ARG A 74 6.21 7.02 -0.33
C ARG A 74 4.83 7.46 0.13
N HIS A 75 3.99 7.92 -0.77
CA HIS A 75 2.62 8.30 -0.46
C HIS A 75 1.79 7.06 -0.07
N ALA A 76 1.84 5.99 -0.86
CA ALA A 76 1.17 4.72 -0.54
C ALA A 76 1.57 4.18 0.84
N ALA A 77 2.87 4.21 1.16
CA ALA A 77 3.37 3.78 2.46
C ALA A 77 2.79 4.62 3.62
N ARG A 78 2.69 5.95 3.46
CA ARG A 78 2.08 6.82 4.47
C ARG A 78 0.60 6.57 4.66
N LEU A 79 -0.12 6.27 3.58
CA LEU A 79 -1.55 5.93 3.65
C LEU A 79 -1.76 4.60 4.38
N LEU A 80 -0.96 3.58 4.08
CA LEU A 80 -0.98 2.30 4.79
C LEU A 80 -0.70 2.47 6.29
N GLU A 81 0.32 3.24 6.63
CA GLU A 81 0.65 3.54 8.02
C GLU A 81 -0.51 4.27 8.72
N SER A 82 -1.11 5.24 8.05
CA SER A 82 -2.26 5.98 8.59
C SER A 82 -3.46 5.08 8.82
N ALA A 83 -3.76 4.17 7.88
CA ALA A 83 -4.83 3.18 8.01
C ALA A 83 -4.56 2.22 9.17
N TRP A 84 -3.32 1.73 9.31
CA TRP A 84 -2.93 0.88 10.43
C TRP A 84 -3.11 1.59 11.77
N GLN A 85 -2.63 2.82 11.91
CA GLN A 85 -2.80 3.62 13.12
C GLN A 85 -4.26 3.90 13.47
N TYR A 86 -5.08 4.19 12.46
CA TYR A 86 -6.53 4.38 12.64
C TYR A 86 -7.18 3.14 13.22
N HIS A 87 -6.99 1.97 12.60
CA HIS A 87 -7.58 0.72 13.08
C HIS A 87 -7.01 0.27 14.43
N ALA A 88 -5.73 0.52 14.70
CA ALA A 88 -5.12 0.25 16.00
C ALA A 88 -5.78 1.08 17.11
N LYS A 89 -5.99 2.39 16.89
CA LYS A 89 -6.69 3.27 17.83
C LYS A 89 -8.15 2.86 18.02
N TRP A 90 -8.84 2.51 16.94
CA TRP A 90 -10.22 2.02 17.01
C TRP A 90 -10.33 0.74 17.85
N ASN A 91 -9.44 -0.23 17.62
CA ASN A 91 -9.39 -1.47 18.41
C ASN A 91 -9.14 -1.19 19.89
N ARG A 92 -8.28 -0.21 20.21
CA ARG A 92 -8.00 0.20 21.58
C ARG A 92 -9.25 0.76 22.27
N ILE A 93 -10.00 1.62 21.60
CA ILE A 93 -11.26 2.19 22.12
C ILE A 93 -12.29 1.08 22.32
N LEU A 94 -12.50 0.24 21.30
CA LEU A 94 -13.43 -0.88 21.37
C LEU A 94 -13.12 -1.84 22.51
N GLY A 95 -11.83 -2.14 22.70
CA GLY A 95 -11.34 -2.96 23.81
C GLY A 95 -11.68 -2.36 25.18
N ALA A 96 -11.43 -1.06 25.36
CA ALA A 96 -11.82 -0.35 26.59
C ALA A 96 -13.33 -0.38 26.83
N MET A 97 -14.13 -0.21 25.77
CA MET A 97 -15.60 -0.19 25.88
C MET A 97 -16.21 -1.55 26.17
N THR A 98 -15.62 -2.63 25.65
CA THR A 98 -16.21 -3.99 25.71
C THR A 98 -15.63 -4.85 26.82
N GLY A 99 -14.33 -4.73 27.09
CA GLY A 99 -13.62 -5.52 28.10
C GLY A 99 -13.06 -4.69 29.25
N GLY A 100 -13.26 -3.37 29.25
CA GLY A 100 -12.71 -2.47 30.26
C GLY A 100 -11.19 -2.33 30.14
N TYR A 101 -10.54 -2.12 31.29
CA TYR A 101 -9.08 -1.99 31.38
C TYR A 101 -8.47 -3.20 32.11
N THR A 102 -7.29 -3.61 31.67
CA THR A 102 -6.48 -4.62 32.36
C THR A 102 -5.99 -4.09 33.72
N ARG A 103 -5.45 -4.97 34.55
CA ARG A 103 -4.84 -4.59 35.85
C ARG A 103 -3.71 -3.56 35.75
N ARG A 104 -3.11 -3.40 34.55
CA ARG A 104 -2.04 -2.41 34.29
C ARG A 104 -2.57 -1.07 33.79
N GLY A 105 -3.88 -0.93 33.59
CA GLY A 105 -4.50 0.28 33.04
C GLY A 105 -4.50 0.35 31.51
N ASP A 106 -4.04 -0.70 30.82
CA ASP A 106 -4.16 -0.81 29.37
C ASP A 106 -5.57 -1.26 28.97
N PRO A 107 -6.15 -0.77 27.86
CA PRO A 107 -7.42 -1.29 27.34
C PRO A 107 -7.38 -2.79 27.11
N ALA A 108 -8.47 -3.48 27.48
CA ALA A 108 -8.59 -4.92 27.25
C ALA A 108 -8.48 -5.24 25.75
N PRO A 109 -7.87 -6.37 25.36
CA PRO A 109 -7.76 -6.75 23.96
C PRO A 109 -9.13 -7.08 23.37
N VAL A 110 -9.36 -6.68 22.11
CA VAL A 110 -10.57 -7.09 21.37
C VAL A 110 -10.39 -8.54 20.91
N ILE A 111 -11.12 -9.46 21.53
CA ILE A 111 -11.19 -10.84 21.08
C ILE A 111 -12.21 -10.91 19.94
N ARG A 112 -11.74 -11.18 18.73
CA ARG A 112 -12.60 -11.49 17.58
C ARG A 112 -12.67 -13.01 17.43
N PRO A 113 -13.71 -13.68 17.95
CA PRO A 113 -13.92 -15.09 17.63
C PRO A 113 -13.97 -15.25 16.10
N ALA A 114 -13.42 -16.36 15.60
CA ALA A 114 -13.07 -16.56 14.18
C ALA A 114 -14.17 -16.13 13.19
N ARG A 115 -13.74 -15.71 11.99
CA ARG A 115 -14.64 -15.36 10.87
C ARG A 115 -15.55 -16.54 10.56
N VAL A 116 -16.86 -16.33 10.59
CA VAL A 116 -17.83 -17.27 10.04
C VAL A 116 -17.82 -17.10 8.52
N CYS A 117 -17.24 -18.04 7.80
CA CYS A 117 -17.44 -18.14 6.36
C CYS A 117 -18.79 -18.83 6.11
N LEU A 118 -19.74 -18.12 5.51
CA LEU A 118 -20.91 -18.74 4.90
C LEU A 118 -20.53 -19.10 3.46
N THR A 119 -20.18 -20.36 3.23
CA THR A 119 -20.11 -20.92 1.88
C THR A 119 -21.53 -21.23 1.43
N GLY A 120 -21.99 -20.58 0.35
CA GLY A 120 -23.21 -20.89 -0.38
C GLY A 120 -22.89 -21.38 -1.78
#